data_AF-A0A832SXF0-F1
#
_entry.id   AF-A0A832SXF0-F1
#
_cell.length_a   1.000
_cell.length_b   1.000
_cell.length_c   1.000
_cell.angle_alpha   90.00
_cell.angle_beta   90.00
_cell.angle_gamma   90.00
#
_symmetry.space_group_name_H-M   'P 1'
#
loop_
_entity.id
_entity.type
_entity.pdbx_description
1 polymer ?
#
loop_
_entity_poly.entity_id
_entity_poly.type
_entity_poly.pdbx_seq_one_letter_code
_entity_poly.pdbx_strand_id
1 'polypeptide(L)'
;NLLADSMKDPDTKIFLSLAGPMIPGGLRKIVRDLVNDGYVDLIISSGANLTHDLVESFGGKHYISTGVDDETLQDNGIGRIADIYTKSDDFEVFEEEIHKIFEKINEKYESISIQKFIYEIGMLIDDEESFIATAARKKVPIFAPGLIDCMIGLQLWIYCQDHDFTISAVGDMAYLSDFVYESKKVTACMLGGGLPKHYTLASNILTGGIDAGIQITLDRSEGGSLSGAPLEEAKSWAKAKKGSNLVTVVGDATVLFPLIVAGALDKIR
;
A
#
# COMPACT_ATOMS: atom_id res chain seq x y z
N ASN A 1 18.38 3.67 -13.02
CA ASN A 1 19.53 3.32 -12.14
C ASN A 1 19.17 3.43 -10.69
N LEU A 2 18.59 4.55 -10.25
CA LEU A 2 18.23 4.79 -8.84
C LEU A 2 17.66 3.57 -8.08
N LEU A 3 16.59 2.94 -8.58
CA LEU A 3 16.01 1.76 -7.92
C LEU A 3 17.00 0.58 -7.84
N ALA A 4 17.74 0.31 -8.91
CA ALA A 4 18.74 -0.77 -8.96
C ALA A 4 19.89 -0.51 -7.99
N ASP A 5 20.34 0.74 -7.90
CA ASP A 5 21.40 1.14 -6.98
C ASP A 5 20.93 0.98 -5.52
N SER A 6 19.70 1.37 -5.22
CA SER A 6 19.07 1.17 -3.90
C SER A 6 18.88 -0.31 -3.56
N MET A 7 18.45 -1.15 -4.53
CA MET A 7 18.29 -2.61 -4.34
C MET A 7 19.61 -3.33 -4.09
N LYS A 8 20.74 -2.78 -4.56
CA LYS A 8 22.09 -3.35 -4.34
C LYS A 8 22.73 -2.90 -3.03
N ASP A 9 22.32 -1.76 -2.48
CA ASP A 9 22.94 -1.18 -1.28
C ASP A 9 22.32 -1.81 -0.01
N PRO A 10 23.07 -2.65 0.75
CA PRO A 10 22.53 -3.31 1.94
C PRO A 10 22.24 -2.35 3.09
N ASP A 11 22.77 -1.12 3.05
CA ASP A 11 22.48 -0.07 4.02
C ASP A 11 21.21 0.74 3.65
N THR A 12 20.62 0.50 2.49
CA THR A 12 19.43 1.20 2.02
C THR A 12 18.17 0.36 2.25
N LYS A 13 17.20 0.96 2.96
CA LYS A 13 15.85 0.43 3.12
C LYS A 13 14.92 1.00 2.05
N ILE A 14 14.12 0.15 1.42
CA ILE A 14 13.20 0.53 0.36
C ILE A 14 11.77 0.55 0.90
N PHE A 15 11.15 1.73 0.86
CA PHE A 15 9.78 1.94 1.28
C PHE A 15 8.90 2.03 0.03
N LEU A 16 7.85 1.23 -0.06
CA LEU A 16 6.91 1.23 -1.18
C LEU A 16 5.56 1.81 -0.76
N SER A 17 5.11 2.85 -1.45
CA SER A 17 3.83 3.50 -1.20
C SER A 17 2.82 3.19 -2.31
N LEU A 18 1.65 2.69 -1.94
CA LEU A 18 0.57 2.29 -2.84
C LEU A 18 -0.69 3.14 -2.59
N ALA A 19 -0.88 4.20 -3.37
CA ALA A 19 -2.02 5.12 -3.19
C ALA A 19 -3.22 4.79 -4.08
N GLY A 20 -3.06 4.93 -5.40
CA GLY A 20 -4.11 4.69 -6.39
C GLY A 20 -4.50 3.21 -6.51
N PRO A 21 -5.29 2.84 -7.53
CA PRO A 21 -5.78 1.46 -7.74
C PRO A 21 -4.65 0.53 -8.25
N MET A 22 -3.56 0.38 -7.49
CA MET A 22 -2.36 -0.36 -7.90
C MET A 22 -2.64 -1.86 -7.96
N ILE A 23 -3.35 -2.38 -6.96
CA ILE A 23 -3.70 -3.80 -6.86
C ILE A 23 -4.76 -4.18 -7.90
N PRO A 24 -5.95 -3.54 -7.96
CA PRO A 24 -6.92 -3.82 -9.02
C PRO A 24 -6.37 -3.50 -10.42
N GLY A 25 -5.42 -2.56 -10.55
CA GLY A 25 -4.69 -2.26 -11.78
C GLY A 25 -3.62 -3.28 -12.19
N GLY A 26 -3.52 -4.41 -11.50
CA GLY A 26 -2.68 -5.55 -11.89
C GLY A 26 -1.28 -5.58 -11.31
N LEU A 27 -0.91 -4.66 -10.41
CA LEU A 27 0.42 -4.66 -9.77
C LEU A 27 0.54 -5.65 -8.60
N ARG A 28 -0.54 -6.34 -8.22
CA ARG A 28 -0.61 -7.28 -7.09
C ARG A 28 0.60 -8.21 -7.00
N LYS A 29 0.87 -8.96 -8.07
CA LYS A 29 1.97 -9.94 -8.13
C LYS A 29 3.35 -9.29 -8.10
N ILE A 30 3.50 -8.12 -8.73
CA ILE A 30 4.77 -7.38 -8.73
C ILE A 30 5.11 -6.92 -7.32
N VAL A 31 4.13 -6.41 -6.56
CA VAL A 31 4.33 -6.05 -5.15
C VAL A 31 4.70 -7.29 -4.33
N ARG A 32 3.96 -8.40 -4.51
CA ARG A 32 4.23 -9.69 -3.86
C ARG A 32 5.66 -10.18 -4.13
N ASP A 33 6.09 -10.18 -5.39
CA ASP A 33 7.42 -10.64 -5.82
C ASP A 33 8.52 -9.75 -5.20
N LEU A 34 8.36 -8.43 -5.24
CA LEU A 34 9.32 -7.49 -4.65
C LEU A 34 9.49 -7.70 -3.13
N VAL A 35 8.41 -8.01 -2.41
CA VAL A 35 8.45 -8.36 -1.00
C VAL A 35 9.09 -9.72 -0.79
N ASN A 36 8.69 -10.72 -1.57
CA ASN A 36 9.21 -12.08 -1.45
C ASN A 36 10.73 -12.15 -1.67
N ASP A 37 11.22 -11.39 -2.64
CA ASP A 37 12.62 -11.36 -3.04
C ASP A 37 13.47 -10.44 -2.15
N GLY A 38 12.85 -9.76 -1.18
CA GLY A 38 13.54 -8.95 -0.18
C GLY A 38 13.97 -7.57 -0.69
N TYR A 39 13.35 -7.06 -1.75
CA TYR A 39 13.64 -5.74 -2.30
C TYR A 39 12.80 -4.61 -1.69
N VAL A 40 11.76 -4.93 -0.93
CA VAL A 40 10.91 -3.96 -0.23
C VAL A 40 10.93 -4.27 1.26
N ASP A 41 11.28 -3.29 2.07
CA ASP A 41 11.43 -3.42 3.52
C ASP A 41 10.21 -2.93 4.30
N LEU A 42 9.39 -2.05 3.71
CA LEU A 42 8.21 -1.47 4.34
C LEU A 42 7.20 -1.04 3.28
N ILE A 43 5.91 -1.28 3.52
CA ILE A 43 4.82 -0.82 2.64
C ILE A 43 3.92 0.17 3.37
N ILE A 44 3.54 1.25 2.68
CA ILE A 44 2.46 2.15 3.11
C ILE A 44 1.39 2.13 2.04
N SER A 45 0.18 1.69 2.37
CA SER A 45 -0.90 1.46 1.40
C SER A 45 -2.16 2.23 1.76
N SER A 46 -2.96 2.56 0.75
CA SER A 46 -4.37 2.87 0.95
C SER A 46 -5.14 1.61 1.37
N GLY A 47 -6.24 1.79 2.10
CA GLY A 47 -7.12 0.67 2.49
C GLY A 47 -7.77 -0.02 1.29
N ALA A 48 -8.00 0.71 0.19
CA ALA A 48 -8.52 0.15 -1.04
C ALA A 48 -7.61 -0.94 -1.62
N ASN A 49 -6.31 -0.69 -1.74
CA ASN A 49 -5.36 -1.70 -2.23
C ASN A 49 -5.33 -2.95 -1.34
N LEU A 50 -5.44 -2.78 -0.02
CA LEU A 50 -5.55 -3.92 0.91
C LEU A 50 -6.85 -4.69 0.67
N THR A 51 -7.97 -3.98 0.57
CA THR A 51 -9.29 -4.57 0.28
C THR A 51 -9.24 -5.41 -0.98
N HIS A 52 -8.70 -4.87 -2.08
CA HIS A 52 -8.67 -5.59 -3.36
C HIS A 52 -7.71 -6.79 -3.38
N ASP A 53 -6.64 -6.77 -2.58
CA ASP A 53 -5.79 -7.97 -2.39
C ASP A 53 -6.55 -9.08 -1.68
N LEU A 54 -7.32 -8.73 -0.66
CA LEU A 54 -8.17 -9.66 0.09
C LEU A 54 -9.34 -10.18 -0.73
N VAL A 55 -10.01 -9.33 -1.51
CA VAL A 55 -11.08 -9.76 -2.43
C VAL A 55 -10.58 -10.87 -3.37
N GLU A 56 -9.40 -10.69 -3.98
CA GLU A 56 -8.82 -11.76 -4.79
C GLU A 56 -8.37 -12.98 -3.98
N SER A 57 -7.88 -12.77 -2.75
CA SER A 57 -7.49 -13.87 -1.85
C SER A 57 -8.68 -14.74 -1.43
N PHE A 58 -9.88 -14.17 -1.38
CA PHE A 58 -11.12 -14.88 -1.08
C PHE A 58 -11.82 -15.45 -2.33
N GLY A 59 -11.17 -15.39 -3.49
CA GLY A 59 -11.63 -15.99 -4.75
C GLY A 59 -12.34 -15.04 -5.71
N GLY A 60 -12.53 -13.77 -5.32
CA GLY A 60 -13.05 -12.71 -6.18
C GLY A 60 -12.09 -12.34 -7.31
N LYS A 61 -12.56 -11.55 -8.29
CA LYS A 61 -11.73 -11.15 -9.45
C LYS A 61 -12.04 -9.74 -9.93
N HIS A 62 -11.03 -9.14 -10.55
CA HIS A 62 -11.16 -7.91 -11.31
C HIS A 62 -11.33 -8.22 -12.80
N TYR A 63 -12.17 -7.46 -13.49
CA TYR A 63 -12.48 -7.64 -14.92
C TYR A 63 -12.25 -6.35 -15.69
N ILE A 64 -11.92 -6.45 -16.98
CA ILE A 64 -11.78 -5.27 -17.85
C ILE A 64 -13.17 -4.73 -18.19
N SER A 65 -13.31 -3.41 -18.15
CA SER A 65 -14.53 -2.70 -18.52
C SER A 65 -14.90 -2.94 -19.98
N THR A 66 -16.19 -3.12 -20.24
CA THR A 66 -16.75 -3.28 -21.59
C THR A 66 -17.47 -2.01 -22.07
N GLY A 67 -17.39 -0.91 -21.31
CA GLY A 67 -17.98 0.38 -21.68
C GLY A 67 -19.49 0.49 -21.39
N VAL A 68 -20.00 -0.31 -20.46
CA VAL A 68 -21.39 -0.25 -19.97
C VAL A 68 -21.58 0.97 -19.08
N ASP A 69 -22.77 1.58 -19.11
CA ASP A 69 -23.14 2.73 -18.29
C ASP A 69 -23.31 2.38 -16.80
N ASP A 70 -23.09 3.36 -15.92
CA ASP A 70 -23.01 3.14 -14.48
C ASP A 70 -24.35 2.73 -13.83
N GLU A 71 -25.50 3.13 -14.38
CA GLU A 71 -26.82 2.71 -13.88
C GLU A 71 -27.07 1.22 -14.18
N THR A 72 -26.76 0.79 -15.40
CA THR A 72 -26.81 -0.64 -15.76
C THR A 72 -25.83 -1.46 -14.93
N LEU A 73 -24.62 -0.95 -14.67
CA LEU A 73 -23.67 -1.62 -13.78
C LEU A 73 -24.24 -1.77 -12.36
N GLN A 74 -24.86 -0.72 -11.82
CA GLN A 74 -25.52 -0.76 -10.50
C GLN A 74 -26.65 -1.79 -10.46
N ASP A 75 -27.54 -1.81 -11.45
CA ASP A 75 -28.66 -2.77 -11.54
C ASP A 75 -28.18 -4.23 -11.56
N ASN A 76 -26.96 -4.47 -12.04
CA ASN A 76 -26.34 -5.80 -12.11
C ASN A 76 -25.37 -6.09 -10.95
N GLY A 77 -25.28 -5.22 -9.93
CA GLY A 77 -24.37 -5.41 -8.81
C GLY A 77 -22.90 -5.37 -9.22
N ILE A 78 -22.52 -4.44 -10.10
CA ILE A 78 -21.14 -4.27 -10.57
C ILE A 78 -20.63 -2.89 -10.15
N GLY A 79 -19.53 -2.88 -9.39
CA GLY A 79 -18.75 -1.69 -9.09
C GLY A 79 -17.70 -1.43 -10.19
N ARG A 80 -17.39 -0.15 -10.43
CA ARG A 80 -16.41 0.27 -11.44
C ARG A 80 -15.29 1.11 -10.84
N ILE A 81 -14.06 0.76 -11.19
CA ILE A 81 -12.83 1.50 -10.89
C ILE A 81 -12.22 1.90 -12.23
N ALA A 82 -12.57 3.08 -12.73
CA ALA A 82 -12.22 3.53 -14.07
C ALA A 82 -12.59 2.49 -15.16
N ASP A 83 -11.62 1.76 -15.69
CA ASP A 83 -11.73 0.72 -16.71
C ASP A 83 -11.70 -0.70 -16.15
N ILE A 84 -11.90 -0.87 -14.84
CA ILE A 84 -11.95 -2.16 -14.13
C ILE A 84 -13.33 -2.34 -13.48
N TYR A 85 -13.84 -3.57 -13.51
CA TYR A 85 -15.09 -3.98 -12.86
C TYR A 85 -14.82 -4.94 -11.70
N THR A 86 -15.69 -4.87 -10.69
CA THR A 86 -15.76 -5.76 -9.52
C THR A 86 -17.21 -6.15 -9.24
N LYS A 87 -17.47 -7.38 -8.81
CA LYS A 87 -18.84 -7.83 -8.51
C LYS A 87 -19.19 -7.60 -7.04
N SER A 88 -20.42 -7.19 -6.76
CA SER A 88 -20.93 -7.08 -5.39
C SER A 88 -20.92 -8.43 -4.68
N ASP A 89 -21.22 -9.54 -5.38
CA ASP A 89 -21.13 -10.90 -4.83
C ASP A 89 -19.74 -11.24 -4.26
N ASP A 90 -18.66 -10.72 -4.88
CA ASP A 90 -17.30 -10.92 -4.39
C ASP A 90 -17.09 -10.18 -3.05
N PHE A 91 -17.80 -9.07 -2.84
CA PHE A 91 -17.79 -8.35 -1.57
C PHE A 91 -18.64 -9.03 -0.50
N GLU A 92 -19.75 -9.70 -0.84
CA GLU A 92 -20.50 -10.50 0.13
C GLU A 92 -19.63 -11.62 0.73
N VAL A 93 -18.86 -12.32 -0.11
CA VAL A 93 -17.87 -13.31 0.35
C VAL A 93 -16.79 -12.66 1.21
N PHE A 94 -16.32 -11.47 0.82
CA PHE A 94 -15.35 -10.72 1.61
C PHE A 94 -15.86 -10.42 3.03
N GLU A 95 -17.12 -10.01 3.17
CA GLU A 95 -17.73 -9.70 4.47
C GLU A 95 -17.73 -10.92 5.40
N GLU A 96 -18.12 -12.08 4.89
CA GLU A 96 -18.13 -13.32 5.67
C GLU A 96 -16.72 -13.76 6.09
N GLU A 97 -15.75 -13.74 5.16
CA GLU A 97 -14.38 -14.19 5.44
C GLU A 97 -13.63 -13.23 6.36
N ILE A 98 -13.79 -11.92 6.17
CA ILE A 98 -13.08 -10.94 6.99
C ILE A 98 -13.58 -10.94 8.45
N HIS A 99 -14.87 -11.16 8.69
CA HIS A 99 -15.41 -11.30 10.04
C HIS A 99 -14.84 -12.53 10.77
N LYS A 100 -14.70 -13.67 10.09
CA LYS A 100 -14.02 -14.87 10.66
C LYS A 100 -12.58 -14.57 11.06
N ILE A 101 -11.89 -13.71 10.30
CA ILE A 101 -10.54 -13.26 10.63
C ILE A 101 -10.56 -12.33 11.84
N PHE A 102 -11.49 -11.37 11.90
CA PHE A 102 -11.62 -10.46 13.04
C PHE A 102 -11.88 -11.20 14.35
N GLU A 103 -12.75 -12.21 14.36
CA GLU A 103 -12.99 -13.06 15.53
C GLU A 103 -11.70 -13.69 16.06
N LYS A 104 -10.90 -14.33 15.19
CA LYS A 104 -9.62 -14.96 15.55
C LYS A 104 -8.58 -13.96 16.07
N ILE A 105 -8.63 -12.72 15.61
CA ILE A 105 -7.72 -11.66 16.07
C ILE A 105 -8.20 -11.13 17.44
N ASN A 106 -9.50 -10.90 17.58
CA ASN A 106 -10.12 -10.38 18.80
C ASN A 106 -9.97 -11.35 19.99
N GLU A 107 -9.97 -12.67 19.75
CA GLU A 107 -9.63 -13.68 20.76
C GLU A 107 -8.24 -13.48 21.40
N LYS A 108 -7.32 -12.82 20.71
CA LYS A 108 -5.94 -12.59 21.16
C LYS A 108 -5.69 -11.16 21.64
N TYR A 109 -6.47 -10.19 21.14
CA TYR A 109 -6.21 -8.77 21.33
C TYR A 109 -7.52 -7.99 21.49
N GLU A 110 -7.71 -7.36 22.66
CA GLU A 110 -8.78 -6.37 22.85
C GLU A 110 -8.44 -5.03 22.16
N SER A 111 -7.15 -4.70 22.09
CA SER A 111 -6.65 -3.55 21.32
C SER A 111 -5.38 -3.88 20.56
N ILE A 112 -5.30 -3.42 19.31
CA ILE A 112 -4.20 -3.70 18.37
C ILE A 112 -3.94 -2.51 17.46
N SER A 113 -2.70 -2.32 17.01
CA SER A 113 -2.38 -1.26 16.06
C SER A 113 -2.79 -1.65 14.63
N ILE A 114 -2.92 -0.69 13.72
CA ILE A 114 -3.29 -0.95 12.31
C ILE A 114 -2.26 -1.88 11.64
N GLN A 115 -0.97 -1.60 11.80
CA GLN A 115 0.11 -2.41 11.24
C GLN A 115 0.05 -3.85 11.75
N LYS A 116 -0.14 -4.03 13.06
CA LYS A 116 -0.19 -5.36 13.67
C LYS A 116 -1.47 -6.10 13.27
N PHE A 117 -2.59 -5.40 13.12
CA PHE A 117 -3.83 -5.95 12.60
C PHE A 117 -3.68 -6.48 11.17
N ILE A 118 -3.07 -5.70 10.26
CA ILE A 118 -2.79 -6.13 8.89
C ILE A 118 -1.83 -7.34 8.88
N TYR A 119 -0.84 -7.36 9.77
CA TYR A 119 0.05 -8.51 9.94
C TYR A 119 -0.73 -9.77 10.34
N GLU A 120 -1.61 -9.69 11.34
CA GLU A 120 -2.40 -10.86 11.77
C GLU A 120 -3.37 -11.33 10.67
N ILE A 121 -3.99 -10.41 9.92
CA ILE A 121 -4.78 -10.73 8.72
C ILE A 121 -3.92 -11.54 7.74
N GLY A 122 -2.72 -11.06 7.40
CA GLY A 122 -1.81 -11.76 6.48
C GLY A 122 -1.35 -13.14 6.96
N MET A 123 -1.27 -13.35 8.27
CA MET A 123 -0.94 -14.67 8.84
C MET A 123 -2.11 -15.67 8.78
N LEU A 124 -3.34 -15.19 8.57
CA LEU A 124 -4.56 -16.00 8.58
C LEU A 124 -5.10 -16.29 7.17
N ILE A 125 -4.53 -15.69 6.14
CA ILE A 125 -4.91 -15.89 4.73
C ILE A 125 -4.02 -16.94 4.09
N ASP A 126 -4.65 -17.86 3.36
CA ASP A 126 -3.97 -18.89 2.57
C ASP A 126 -3.98 -18.52 1.08
N ASP A 127 -3.14 -17.55 0.71
CA ASP A 127 -2.93 -17.16 -0.68
C ASP A 127 -1.46 -16.77 -0.93
N GLU A 128 -0.77 -17.54 -1.78
CA GLU A 128 0.62 -17.27 -2.15
C GLU A 128 0.79 -16.06 -3.07
N GLU A 129 -0.27 -15.62 -3.74
CA GLU A 129 -0.30 -14.45 -4.62
C GLU A 129 -0.61 -13.16 -3.86
N SER A 130 -1.09 -13.25 -2.61
CA SER A 130 -1.33 -12.09 -1.75
C SER A 130 -0.03 -11.42 -1.33
N PHE A 131 0.04 -10.10 -1.53
CA PHE A 131 1.16 -9.33 -1.00
C PHE A 131 1.04 -9.12 0.51
N ILE A 132 -0.18 -9.11 1.08
CA ILE A 132 -0.41 -9.02 2.52
C ILE A 132 0.12 -10.29 3.22
N ALA A 133 -0.27 -11.47 2.73
CA ALA A 133 0.19 -12.74 3.28
C ALA A 133 1.71 -12.92 3.12
N THR A 134 2.25 -12.51 1.98
CA THR A 134 3.70 -12.56 1.73
C THR A 134 4.48 -11.60 2.63
N ALA A 135 3.98 -10.37 2.83
CA ALA A 135 4.59 -9.41 3.75
C ALA A 135 4.57 -9.90 5.19
N ALA A 136 3.47 -10.50 5.66
CA ALA A 136 3.40 -11.10 6.98
C ALA A 136 4.43 -12.22 7.16
N ARG A 137 4.52 -13.17 6.21
CA ARG A 137 5.51 -14.26 6.24
C ARG A 137 6.97 -13.76 6.22
N LYS A 138 7.24 -12.69 5.46
CA LYS A 138 8.56 -12.07 5.32
C LYS A 138 8.86 -11.04 6.41
N LYS A 139 7.91 -10.77 7.31
CA LYS A 139 8.00 -9.75 8.37
C LYS A 139 8.25 -8.33 7.82
N VAL A 140 7.70 -8.04 6.65
CA VAL A 140 7.67 -6.70 6.05
C VAL A 140 6.43 -5.97 6.57
N PRO A 141 6.57 -4.89 7.38
CA PRO A 141 5.42 -4.18 7.92
C PRO A 141 4.64 -3.44 6.83
N ILE A 142 3.32 -3.53 6.91
CA ILE A 142 2.38 -2.77 6.10
C ILE A 142 1.65 -1.77 6.99
N PHE A 143 1.67 -0.50 6.62
CA PHE A 143 0.92 0.56 7.28
C PHE A 143 -0.21 1.07 6.38
N ALA A 144 -1.37 1.32 6.97
CA ALA A 144 -2.50 1.95 6.28
C ALA A 144 -3.19 2.96 7.20
N PRO A 145 -2.61 4.17 7.38
CA PRO A 145 -3.15 5.17 8.33
C PRO A 145 -4.61 5.55 8.07
N GLY A 146 -5.10 5.36 6.84
CA GLY A 146 -6.49 5.57 6.44
C GLY A 146 -7.30 4.28 6.34
N LEU A 147 -7.00 3.22 7.11
CA LEU A 147 -7.66 1.91 7.00
C LEU A 147 -9.19 2.00 7.09
N ILE A 148 -9.72 2.96 7.86
CA ILE A 148 -11.18 3.13 8.00
C ILE A 148 -11.88 3.48 6.68
N ASP A 149 -11.16 4.07 5.73
CA ASP A 149 -11.66 4.51 4.43
C ASP A 149 -11.54 3.39 3.38
N CYS A 150 -12.09 2.20 3.69
CA CYS A 150 -12.21 1.06 2.77
C CYS A 150 -13.18 0.00 3.30
N MET A 151 -13.37 -1.10 2.56
CA MET A 151 -14.28 -2.17 2.98
C MET A 151 -13.82 -2.87 4.25
N ILE A 152 -12.50 -3.06 4.46
CA ILE A 152 -11.97 -3.57 5.74
C ILE A 152 -12.43 -2.66 6.88
N GLY A 153 -12.35 -1.34 6.70
CA GLY A 153 -12.75 -0.34 7.68
C GLY A 153 -14.24 -0.34 7.98
N LEU A 154 -15.09 -0.47 6.96
CA LEU A 154 -16.54 -0.56 7.12
C LEU A 154 -16.93 -1.82 7.92
N GLN A 155 -16.42 -2.98 7.52
CA GLN A 155 -16.70 -4.24 8.22
C GLN A 155 -16.15 -4.23 9.65
N LEU A 156 -14.99 -3.61 9.86
CA LEU A 156 -14.45 -3.42 11.20
C LEU A 156 -15.39 -2.59 12.08
N TRP A 157 -15.94 -1.49 11.56
CA TRP A 157 -16.91 -0.67 12.32
C TRP A 157 -18.17 -1.47 12.69
N ILE A 158 -18.69 -2.28 11.76
CA ILE A 158 -19.83 -3.17 12.00
C ILE A 158 -19.49 -4.18 13.10
N TYR A 159 -18.35 -4.86 12.98
CA TYR A 159 -17.87 -5.86 13.94
C TYR A 159 -17.77 -5.28 15.36
N CYS A 160 -17.24 -4.06 15.50
CA CYS A 160 -17.09 -3.36 16.79
C CYS A 160 -18.42 -2.91 17.43
N GLN A 161 -19.58 -3.02 16.76
CA GLN A 161 -20.87 -2.68 17.39
C GLN A 161 -21.27 -3.69 18.47
N ASP A 162 -20.91 -4.97 18.25
CA ASP A 162 -21.28 -6.07 19.14
C ASP A 162 -20.07 -6.73 19.83
N HIS A 163 -18.85 -6.23 19.58
CA HIS A 163 -17.61 -6.77 20.13
C HIS A 163 -16.71 -5.66 20.69
N ASP A 164 -16.07 -5.93 21.84
CA ASP A 164 -15.08 -5.02 22.43
C ASP A 164 -13.72 -5.20 21.74
N PHE A 165 -13.55 -4.52 20.61
CA PHE A 165 -12.34 -4.60 19.78
C PHE A 165 -11.93 -3.19 19.33
N THR A 166 -10.69 -2.79 19.61
CA THR A 166 -10.22 -1.42 19.33
C THR A 166 -8.97 -1.41 18.45
N ILE A 167 -9.05 -0.76 17.29
CA ILE A 167 -7.89 -0.48 16.45
C ILE A 167 -7.27 0.88 16.82
N SER A 168 -5.99 0.87 17.21
CA SER A 168 -5.24 2.08 17.56
C SER A 168 -4.39 2.58 16.40
N ALA A 169 -4.80 3.68 15.77
CA ALA A 169 -4.01 4.35 14.74
C ALA A 169 -2.71 4.94 15.30
N VAL A 170 -2.73 5.45 16.54
CA VAL A 170 -1.52 6.00 17.20
C VAL A 170 -0.54 4.89 17.59
N GLY A 171 -1.03 3.66 17.80
CA GLY A 171 -0.20 2.50 18.15
C GLY A 171 0.87 2.16 17.11
N ASP A 172 0.65 2.51 15.83
CA ASP A 172 1.62 2.29 14.75
C ASP A 172 2.87 3.17 14.90
N MET A 173 2.75 4.34 15.54
CA MET A 173 3.77 5.38 15.50
C MET A 173 5.07 4.97 16.20
N ALA A 174 5.00 4.18 17.27
CA ALA A 174 6.19 3.72 17.97
C ALA A 174 7.03 2.80 17.07
N TYR A 175 6.43 1.72 16.56
CA TYR A 175 7.10 0.77 15.68
C TYR A 175 7.60 1.43 14.39
N LEU A 176 6.80 2.30 13.77
CA LEU A 176 7.22 3.02 12.56
C LEU A 176 8.42 3.95 12.83
N SER A 177 8.40 4.68 13.95
CA SER A 177 9.49 5.60 14.28
C SER A 177 10.79 4.86 14.56
N ASP A 178 10.73 3.74 15.29
CA ASP A 178 11.90 2.90 15.56
C ASP A 178 12.47 2.33 14.25
N PHE A 179 11.62 1.79 13.37
CA PHE A 179 12.03 1.27 12.07
C PHE A 179 12.73 2.32 11.20
N VAL A 180 12.19 3.54 11.16
CA VAL A 180 12.79 4.66 10.44
C VAL A 180 14.11 5.07 11.09
N TYR A 181 14.19 5.13 12.41
CA TYR A 181 15.40 5.52 13.14
C TYR A 181 16.56 4.53 12.94
N GLU A 182 16.27 3.24 12.86
CA GLU A 182 17.23 2.18 12.57
C GLU A 182 17.67 2.13 11.10
N SER A 183 16.92 2.76 10.20
CA SER A 183 17.22 2.80 8.76
C SER A 183 18.35 3.80 8.46
N LYS A 184 19.53 3.30 8.09
CA LYS A 184 20.70 4.14 7.75
C LYS A 184 20.44 5.05 6.54
N LYS A 185 19.85 4.49 5.49
CA LYS A 185 19.39 5.21 4.31
C LYS A 185 18.01 4.73 3.91
N VAL A 186 17.18 5.64 3.39
CA VAL A 186 15.85 5.31 2.90
C VAL A 186 15.66 5.74 1.45
N THR A 187 15.22 4.81 0.63
CA THR A 187 14.69 5.07 -0.71
C THR A 187 13.18 4.88 -0.71
N ALA A 188 12.43 5.93 -1.06
CA ALA A 188 10.98 5.84 -1.17
C ALA A 188 10.52 5.68 -2.63
N CYS A 189 9.81 4.60 -2.93
CA CYS A 189 9.10 4.39 -4.19
C CYS A 189 7.61 4.68 -3.98
N MET A 190 7.10 5.75 -4.56
CA MET A 190 5.75 6.24 -4.34
C MET A 190 4.93 6.12 -5.63
N LEU A 191 3.93 5.23 -5.61
CA LEU A 191 2.99 5.02 -6.71
C LEU A 191 1.70 5.78 -6.42
N GLY A 192 1.48 6.87 -7.16
CA GLY A 192 0.45 7.86 -6.91
C GLY A 192 0.83 8.86 -5.82
N GLY A 193 -0.18 9.44 -5.16
CA GLY A 193 -0.02 10.49 -4.17
C GLY A 193 -0.76 10.23 -2.86
N GLY A 194 -1.54 11.22 -2.43
CA GLY A 194 -2.45 11.10 -1.29
C GLY A 194 -1.78 10.76 0.04
N LEU A 195 -2.53 10.09 0.89
CA LEU A 195 -2.11 9.72 2.24
C LEU A 195 -0.86 8.81 2.24
N PRO A 196 -0.74 7.78 1.38
CA PRO A 196 0.46 6.93 1.37
C PRO A 196 1.75 7.67 1.03
N LYS A 197 1.73 8.56 0.02
CA LYS A 197 2.87 9.45 -0.27
C LYS A 197 3.20 10.33 0.93
N HIS A 198 2.19 10.97 1.53
CA HIS A 198 2.40 11.87 2.65
C HIS A 198 3.06 11.16 3.83
N TYR A 199 2.50 10.01 4.20
CA TYR A 199 2.91 9.26 5.37
C TYR A 199 4.31 8.67 5.21
N THR A 200 4.66 8.23 4.00
CA THR A 200 6.03 7.80 3.65
C THR A 200 7.04 8.91 3.85
N LEU A 201 6.74 10.10 3.37
CA LEU A 201 7.64 11.26 3.49
C LEU A 201 7.68 11.81 4.93
N ALA A 202 6.54 11.89 5.61
CA ALA A 202 6.43 12.46 6.94
C ALA A 202 7.06 11.59 8.03
N SER A 203 6.95 10.26 7.92
CA SER A 203 7.59 9.33 8.86
C SER A 203 9.13 9.47 8.88
N ASN A 204 9.72 9.88 7.75
CA ASN A 204 11.17 10.08 7.61
C ASN A 204 11.68 11.44 8.11
N ILE A 205 10.82 12.35 8.59
CA ILE A 205 11.26 13.68 9.09
C ILE A 205 12.23 13.54 10.27
N LEU A 206 12.02 12.54 11.13
CA LEU A 206 12.83 12.33 12.34
C LEU A 206 14.31 12.01 12.05
N THR A 207 14.61 11.48 10.86
CA THR A 207 15.97 11.15 10.40
C THR A 207 16.50 12.17 9.38
N GLY A 208 15.81 13.31 9.21
CA GLY A 208 16.16 14.38 8.29
C GLY A 208 15.67 14.17 6.85
N GLY A 209 14.80 13.18 6.63
CA GLY A 209 14.16 12.88 5.35
C GLY A 209 14.79 11.71 4.59
N ILE A 210 14.16 11.35 3.47
CA ILE A 210 14.64 10.28 2.59
C ILE A 210 15.95 10.65 1.86
N ASP A 211 16.76 9.65 1.54
CA ASP A 211 18.03 9.78 0.80
C ASP A 211 17.83 9.72 -0.72
N ALA A 212 16.84 8.93 -1.15
CA ALA A 212 16.42 8.83 -2.55
C ALA A 212 14.90 8.65 -2.68
N GLY A 213 14.34 9.04 -3.82
CA GLY A 213 12.91 8.97 -4.03
C GLY A 213 12.54 8.83 -5.49
N ILE A 214 11.62 7.91 -5.79
CA ILE A 214 10.99 7.74 -7.09
C ILE A 214 9.49 7.93 -6.89
N GLN A 215 8.93 8.97 -7.50
CA GLN A 215 7.49 9.19 -7.53
C GLN A 215 6.98 8.94 -8.94
N ILE A 216 5.89 8.19 -9.06
CA ILE A 216 5.14 8.04 -10.31
C ILE A 216 3.73 8.55 -10.06
N THR A 217 3.30 9.59 -10.79
CA THR A 217 1.99 10.20 -10.58
C THR A 217 1.39 10.74 -11.88
N LEU A 218 0.07 10.78 -11.95
CA LEU A 218 -0.66 11.55 -12.97
C LEU A 218 -1.08 12.94 -12.48
N ASP A 219 -0.91 13.22 -11.18
CA ASP A 219 -1.35 14.47 -10.58
C ASP A 219 -0.45 15.65 -10.97
N ARG A 220 -1.10 16.79 -11.18
CA ARG A 220 -0.49 18.05 -11.58
C ARG A 220 -0.09 18.89 -10.37
N SER A 221 1.07 19.54 -10.44
CA SER A 221 1.61 20.37 -9.35
C SER A 221 0.86 21.70 -9.15
N GLU A 222 0.25 22.23 -10.21
CA GLU A 222 -0.34 23.57 -10.28
C GLU A 222 -1.49 23.75 -9.28
N GLY A 223 -2.18 22.67 -8.92
CA GLY A 223 -3.24 22.69 -7.91
C GLY A 223 -2.72 22.80 -6.47
N GLY A 224 -1.41 22.80 -6.23
CA GLY A 224 -0.81 22.84 -4.89
C GLY A 224 -1.08 21.59 -4.05
N SER A 225 -1.56 20.51 -4.68
CA SER A 225 -1.82 19.25 -3.98
C SER A 225 -0.51 18.54 -3.67
N LEU A 226 -0.45 17.88 -2.52
CA LEU A 226 0.68 17.01 -2.19
C LEU A 226 0.88 15.93 -3.26
N SER A 227 -0.19 15.38 -3.83
CA SER A 227 -0.10 14.29 -4.79
C SER A 227 0.64 14.68 -6.07
N GLY A 228 0.42 15.91 -6.55
CA GLY A 228 1.10 16.46 -7.72
C GLY A 228 2.41 17.20 -7.41
N ALA A 229 2.71 17.50 -6.14
CA ALA A 229 3.94 18.15 -5.74
C ALA A 229 5.18 17.34 -6.20
N PRO A 230 6.13 17.95 -6.92
CA PRO A 230 7.41 17.31 -7.24
C PRO A 230 8.15 16.94 -5.96
N LEU A 231 8.91 15.83 -5.98
CA LEU A 231 9.64 15.39 -4.77
C LEU A 231 10.65 16.43 -4.27
N GLU A 232 11.14 17.30 -5.13
CA GLU A 232 12.03 18.40 -4.74
C GLU A 232 11.40 19.34 -3.69
N GLU A 233 10.07 19.50 -3.69
CA GLU A 233 9.37 20.25 -2.65
C GLU A 233 9.56 19.63 -1.26
N ALA A 234 9.69 18.29 -1.17
CA ALA A 234 9.89 17.59 0.10
C ALA A 234 11.16 18.06 0.85
N LYS A 235 12.16 18.61 0.15
CA LYS A 235 13.37 19.18 0.76
C LYS A 235 13.07 20.39 1.63
N SER A 236 12.10 21.25 1.26
CA SER A 236 11.75 22.43 2.07
C SER A 236 11.11 22.07 3.40
N TRP A 237 10.51 20.88 3.48
CA TRP A 237 9.83 20.36 4.66
C TRP A 237 10.69 19.40 5.50
N ALA A 238 11.97 19.25 5.16
CA ALA A 238 12.87 18.23 5.74
C ALA A 238 12.33 16.79 5.63
N LYS A 239 11.46 16.55 4.64
CA LYS A 239 10.94 15.22 4.27
C LYS A 239 11.89 14.48 3.32
N ALA A 240 12.78 15.21 2.66
CA ALA A 240 13.90 14.68 1.90
C ALA A 240 15.19 15.43 2.28
N LYS A 241 16.31 14.70 2.32
CA LYS A 241 17.60 15.27 2.69
C LYS A 241 18.12 16.25 1.64
N LYS A 242 18.94 17.21 2.06
CA LYS A 242 19.74 18.03 1.12
C LYS A 242 20.68 17.11 0.34
N GLY A 243 20.71 17.24 -0.98
CA GLY A 243 21.51 16.36 -1.85
C GLY A 243 20.90 14.98 -2.12
N SER A 244 19.66 14.70 -1.65
CA SER A 244 18.93 13.49 -2.01
C SER A 244 18.71 13.37 -3.52
N ASN A 245 18.71 12.12 -4.01
CA ASN A 245 18.49 11.81 -5.42
C ASN A 245 17.00 11.51 -5.65
N LEU A 246 16.29 12.51 -6.18
CA LEU A 246 14.83 12.48 -6.32
C LEU A 246 14.42 12.54 -7.79
N VAL A 247 13.43 11.75 -8.15
CA VAL A 247 12.82 11.80 -9.48
C VAL A 247 11.31 11.70 -9.39
N THR A 248 10.62 12.59 -10.09
CA THR A 248 9.17 12.53 -10.30
C THR A 248 8.93 12.20 -11.77
N VAL A 249 8.26 11.08 -12.03
CA VAL A 249 7.85 10.63 -13.36
C VAL A 249 6.36 10.86 -13.49
N VAL A 250 5.97 11.70 -14.46
CA VAL A 250 4.57 11.96 -14.75
C VAL A 250 4.06 10.91 -15.73
N GLY A 251 3.14 10.06 -15.29
CA GLY A 251 2.57 8.98 -16.10
C GLY A 251 1.88 7.90 -15.27
N ASP A 252 1.34 6.90 -15.97
CA ASP A 252 0.59 5.82 -15.36
C ASP A 252 1.53 4.81 -14.66
N ALA A 253 1.32 4.62 -13.36
CA ALA A 253 2.11 3.68 -12.55
C ALA A 253 1.93 2.23 -12.98
N THR A 254 0.76 1.85 -13.51
CA THR A 254 0.48 0.47 -13.97
C THR A 254 1.33 0.09 -15.18
N VAL A 255 1.76 1.07 -15.98
CA VAL A 255 2.65 0.87 -17.14
C VAL A 255 4.12 1.08 -16.74
N LEU A 256 4.41 2.17 -16.03
CA LEU A 256 5.78 2.59 -15.76
C LEU A 256 6.46 1.75 -14.69
N PHE A 257 5.74 1.39 -13.63
CA PHE A 257 6.35 0.67 -12.50
C PHE A 257 6.88 -0.72 -12.90
N PRO A 258 6.13 -1.58 -13.64
CA PRO A 258 6.66 -2.85 -14.12
C PRO A 258 7.93 -2.70 -14.97
N LEU A 259 7.99 -1.69 -15.84
CA LEU A 259 9.16 -1.41 -16.67
C LEU A 259 10.37 -0.96 -15.84
N ILE A 260 10.14 -0.11 -14.84
CA ILE A 260 11.18 0.35 -13.91
C ILE A 260 11.72 -0.83 -13.08
N VAL A 261 10.83 -1.68 -12.57
CA VAL A 261 11.20 -2.89 -11.81
C VAL A 261 11.99 -3.84 -12.70
N ALA A 262 11.48 -4.17 -13.89
CA ALA A 262 12.18 -5.06 -14.83
C ALA A 262 13.57 -4.53 -15.19
N GLY A 263 13.68 -3.24 -15.50
CA GLY A 263 14.96 -2.60 -15.80
C GLY A 263 15.91 -2.49 -14.59
N ALA A 264 15.38 -2.45 -13.36
CA ALA A 264 16.19 -2.51 -12.16
C ALA A 264 16.71 -3.94 -11.92
N LEU A 265 15.83 -4.94 -11.98
CA LEU A 265 16.17 -6.35 -11.82
C LEU A 265 17.22 -6.82 -12.83
N ASP A 266 17.10 -6.40 -14.10
CA ASP A 266 18.10 -6.71 -15.14
C ASP A 266 19.50 -6.17 -14.80
N LYS A 267 19.57 -5.01 -14.14
CA LYS A 267 20.85 -4.39 -13.74
C LYS A 267 21.46 -4.98 -12.49
N ILE A 268 20.67 -5.66 -11.66
CA ILE A 268 21.15 -6.27 -10.41
C ILE A 268 21.41 -7.77 -10.50
N ARG A 269 21.06 -8.38 -11.63
CA ARG A 269 21.53 -9.70 -12.06
C ARG A 269 23.01 -9.67 -12.48
#